data_AF-A0A353H796-F1
#
_entry.id   AF-A0A353H796-F1
#
_cell.length_a   1.000
_cell.length_b   1.000
_cell.length_c   1.000
_cell.angle_alpha   90.00
_cell.angle_beta   90.00
_cell.angle_gamma   90.00
#
_symmetry.space_group_name_H-M   'P 1'
#
loop_
_entity.id
_entity.type
_entity.pdbx_description
1 polymer ?
#
loop_
_entity_poly.entity_id
_entity_poly.type
_entity_poly.pdbx_seq_one_letter_code
_entity_poly.pdbx_strand_id
1 'polypeptide(L)'
;MAKEMKGLSGAESLAKTRTYGKFRCHNPSCMERIVVEPGAKLCKCPQCGLEYRVSWIRPDFPRIRGPVWDVNKRIAQEEVSKRESKKGGK
;
A
#
# COMPACT_ATOMS: atom_id res chain seq x y z
N MET A 1 7.04 28.93 -5.62
CA MET A 1 5.84 29.62 -5.13
C MET A 1 5.19 28.75 -4.07
N ALA A 2 5.35 29.09 -2.79
CA ALA A 2 4.74 28.37 -1.68
C ALA A 2 3.30 28.88 -1.53
N LYS A 3 2.31 28.05 -1.89
CA LYS A 3 0.90 28.37 -1.62
C LYS A 3 0.67 28.21 -0.11
N GLU A 4 0.39 29.35 0.52
CA GLU A 4 0.02 29.48 1.92
C GLU A 4 -1.29 28.72 2.18
N MET A 5 -1.18 27.49 2.69
CA MET A 5 -2.33 26.78 3.25
C MET A 5 -2.57 27.32 4.66
N LYS A 6 -3.48 28.30 4.76
CA LYS A 6 -3.95 28.91 6.02
C LYS A 6 -4.25 27.82 7.06
N GLY A 7 -3.48 27.80 8.16
CA GLY A 7 -3.86 27.11 9.40
C GLY A 7 -2.86 26.10 9.98
N LEU A 8 -1.70 25.85 9.36
CA LEU A 8 -0.69 24.93 9.90
C LEU A 8 0.69 25.60 9.85
N SER A 9 1.44 25.53 10.94
CA SER A 9 2.84 25.97 10.95
C SER A 9 3.66 25.17 9.93
N GLY A 10 4.76 25.75 9.45
CA GLY A 10 5.67 25.05 8.54
C GLY A 10 6.14 23.70 9.10
N ALA A 11 6.31 23.63 10.43
CA ALA A 11 6.65 22.41 11.15
C ALA A 11 5.55 21.33 11.07
N GLU A 12 4.27 21.71 11.18
CA GLU A 12 3.14 20.77 11.09
C GLU A 12 2.91 20.27 9.67
N SER A 13 3.17 21.12 8.67
CA SER A 13 3.12 20.72 7.26
C SER A 13 4.21 19.71 6.91
N LEU A 14 5.43 19.89 7.46
CA LEU A 14 6.52 18.93 7.38
C LEU A 14 6.25 17.65 8.19
N ALA A 15 5.52 17.74 9.31
CA ALA A 15 5.16 16.56 10.09
C ALA A 15 4.17 15.65 9.35
N LYS A 16 3.19 16.21 8.61
CA LYS A 16 2.23 15.43 7.81
C LYS A 16 2.88 14.63 6.67
N THR A 17 3.97 15.15 6.10
CA THR A 17 4.75 14.46 5.06
C THR A 17 5.71 13.42 5.63
N ARG A 18 5.90 13.36 6.96
CA ARG A 18 6.73 12.31 7.57
C ARG A 18 6.15 10.93 7.30
N THR A 19 7.05 10.03 6.93
CA THR A 19 6.74 8.65 6.49
C THR A 19 6.86 7.63 7.61
N TYR A 20 6.99 8.09 8.86
CA TYR A 20 7.04 7.21 10.03
C TYR A 20 5.75 6.37 10.10
N GLY A 21 5.90 5.06 10.26
CA GLY A 21 4.78 4.11 10.30
C GLY A 21 4.15 3.74 8.95
N LYS A 22 4.59 4.33 7.82
CA LYS A 22 4.04 4.02 6.49
C LYS A 22 5.02 3.14 5.70
N PHE A 23 4.54 2.03 5.15
CA PHE A 23 5.33 1.26 4.18
C PHE A 23 4.74 1.35 2.77
N ARG A 24 5.59 1.15 1.77
CA ARG A 24 5.17 1.11 0.37
C ARG A 24 4.68 -0.29 0.02
N CYS A 25 3.64 -0.35 -0.80
CA CYS A 25 3.21 -1.58 -1.43
C CYS A 25 4.39 -2.23 -2.19
N HIS A 26 4.59 -3.54 -2.03
CA HIS A 26 5.65 -4.29 -2.73
C HIS A 26 5.31 -4.56 -4.20
N ASN A 27 4.11 -4.21 -4.65
CA ASN A 27 3.78 -4.27 -6.07
C ASN A 27 4.47 -3.10 -6.81
N PRO A 28 5.39 -3.38 -7.76
CA PRO A 28 6.14 -2.35 -8.49
C PRO A 28 5.23 -1.41 -9.30
N SER A 29 4.01 -1.83 -9.66
CA SER A 29 3.07 -0.99 -10.40
C SER A 29 2.23 -0.05 -9.53
N CYS A 30 2.22 -0.24 -8.21
CA CYS A 30 1.35 0.54 -7.31
C CYS A 30 2.16 1.48 -6.42
N MET A 31 3.18 0.96 -5.71
CA MET A 31 4.06 1.71 -4.79
C MET A 31 3.38 2.63 -3.76
N GLU A 32 2.06 2.52 -3.58
CA GLU A 32 1.26 3.36 -2.70
C GLU A 32 1.70 3.18 -1.24
N ARG A 33 1.62 4.25 -0.45
CA ARG A 33 1.92 4.21 0.99
C ARG A 33 0.70 3.73 1.76
N ILE A 34 0.87 2.63 2.47
CA ILE A 34 -0.18 2.01 3.28
C ILE A 34 0.07 2.38 4.73
N VAL A 35 -0.98 2.89 5.39
CA VAL A 35 -1.03 3.07 6.84
C VAL A 35 -1.76 1.85 7.40
N VAL A 36 -1.15 1.18 8.36
CA VAL A 36 -1.72 0.03 9.04
C VAL A 36 -1.89 0.35 10.51
N GLU A 37 -2.95 -0.18 11.12
CA GLU A 37 -3.15 -0.07 12.56
C GLU A 37 -2.06 -0.83 13.33
N PRO A 38 -1.55 -0.28 14.44
CA PRO A 38 -0.51 -0.91 15.23
C PRO A 38 -0.92 -2.31 15.69
N GLY A 39 -0.10 -3.31 15.37
CA GLY A 39 -0.33 -4.71 15.74
C GLY A 39 -1.13 -5.53 14.71
N ALA A 40 -1.57 -4.95 13.60
CA ALA A 40 -2.24 -5.70 12.53
C ALA A 40 -1.30 -6.74 11.89
N LYS A 41 -1.71 -8.01 11.83
CA LYS A 41 -0.90 -9.09 11.24
C LYS A 41 -1.02 -9.17 9.70
N LEU A 42 -2.13 -8.65 9.19
CA LEU A 42 -2.48 -8.63 7.77
C LEU A 42 -2.81 -7.19 7.38
N CYS A 43 -2.45 -6.82 6.17
CA CYS A 43 -2.86 -5.56 5.58
C CYS A 43 -3.25 -5.74 4.12
N LYS A 44 -4.20 -4.93 3.68
CA LYS A 44 -4.61 -4.85 2.29
C LYS A 44 -4.20 -3.51 1.69
N CYS A 45 -3.65 -3.54 0.49
CA CYS A 45 -3.39 -2.31 -0.25
C CYS A 45 -4.71 -1.73 -0.78
N PRO A 46 -5.04 -0.46 -0.50
CA PRO A 46 -6.29 0.14 -0.94
C PRO A 46 -6.36 0.36 -2.46
N GLN A 47 -5.20 0.40 -3.14
CA GLN A 47 -5.14 0.64 -4.59
C GLN A 47 -5.14 -0.65 -5.41
N CYS A 48 -4.28 -1.62 -5.08
CA CYS A 48 -4.16 -2.85 -5.87
C CYS A 48 -4.88 -4.06 -5.26
N GLY A 49 -5.47 -3.92 -4.07
CA GLY A 49 -6.21 -4.99 -3.41
C GLY A 49 -5.36 -6.16 -2.90
N LEU A 50 -4.05 -6.13 -3.11
CA LEU A 50 -3.13 -7.18 -2.66
C LEU A 50 -3.02 -7.21 -1.14
N GLU A 51 -2.92 -8.42 -0.61
CA GLU A 51 -2.76 -8.65 0.82
C GLU A 51 -1.32 -9.00 1.16
N TYR A 52 -0.85 -8.44 2.27
CA TYR A 52 0.50 -8.65 2.78
C TYR A 52 0.46 -9.01 4.26
N ARG A 53 1.40 -9.87 4.66
CA ARG A 53 1.68 -10.17 6.06
C ARG A 53 2.59 -9.09 6.62
N VAL A 54 2.20 -8.53 7.74
CA VAL A 54 2.91 -7.47 8.44
C VAL A 54 3.50 -8.02 9.74
N SER A 55 4.73 -7.61 10.03
CA SER A 55 5.44 -7.88 11.27
C SER A 55 5.84 -6.55 11.89
N TRP A 56 5.75 -6.47 13.21
CA TRP A 56 6.04 -5.25 13.96
C TRP A 56 7.31 -5.47 14.78
N ILE A 57 8.28 -4.57 14.64
CA ILE A 57 9.42 -4.49 15.58
C ILE A 57 9.06 -3.58 16.76
N ARG A 58 8.32 -2.51 16.46
CA ARG A 58 7.71 -1.57 17.41
C ARG A 58 6.34 -1.16 16.89
N PRO A 59 5.42 -0.65 17.73
CA PRO A 59 4.08 -0.21 17.31
C PRO A 59 4.09 0.82 16.17
N ASP A 60 5.18 1.60 16.05
CA ASP A 60 5.34 2.63 15.02
C ASP A 60 6.13 2.17 13.79
N PHE A 61 6.65 0.93 13.80
CA PHE A 61 7.52 0.39 12.75
C PHE A 61 6.99 -0.94 12.20
N PRO A 62 5.97 -0.88 11.32
CA PRO A 62 5.52 -2.03 10.56
C PRO A 62 6.52 -2.39 9.45
N ARG A 63 6.77 -3.69 9.27
CA ARG A 63 7.52 -4.25 8.14
C ARG A 63 6.68 -5.30 7.42
N ILE A 64 6.71 -5.26 6.09
CA ILE A 64 6.12 -6.33 5.28
C ILE A 64 7.04 -7.55 5.36
N ARG A 65 6.47 -8.72 5.70
CA ARG A 65 7.16 -10.01 5.61
C ARG A 65 7.05 -10.64 4.22
N GLY A 66 5.90 -10.44 3.57
CA GLY A 66 5.66 -10.95 2.23
C GLY A 66 4.17 -10.93 1.88
N PRO A 67 3.82 -11.22 0.61
CA PRO A 67 2.43 -11.30 0.18
C PRO A 67 1.72 -12.50 0.82
N VAL A 68 0.41 -12.39 0.96
CA VAL A 68 -0.47 -13.54 1.19
C VAL A 68 -0.68 -14.20 -0.16
N TRP A 69 -0.04 -15.35 -0.34
CA TRP A 69 0.02 -15.99 -1.66
C TRP A 69 -1.36 -16.41 -2.18
N ASP A 70 -2.22 -16.96 -1.32
CA ASP A 70 -3.55 -17.45 -1.70
C ASP A 70 -4.40 -16.37 -2.39
N VAL A 71 -4.53 -15.21 -1.74
CA VAL A 71 -5.32 -14.09 -2.24
C VAL A 71 -4.67 -13.46 -3.48
N ASN A 72 -3.36 -13.24 -3.43
CA ASN A 72 -2.67 -12.57 -4.54
C ASN A 72 -2.64 -13.43 -5.80
N LYS A 73 -2.57 -14.76 -5.68
CA LYS A 73 -2.67 -15.67 -6.85
C LYS A 73 -4.02 -15.54 -7.53
N ARG A 74 -5.11 -15.53 -6.75
CA ARG A 74 -6.48 -15.42 -7.28
C ARG A 74 -6.68 -14.10 -8.01
N ILE A 75 -6.25 -12.98 -7.41
CA ILE A 75 -6.32 -11.65 -8.05
C ILE A 75 -5.48 -11.62 -9.33
N ALA A 76 -4.26 -12.16 -9.31
CA ALA A 76 -3.40 -12.20 -10.50
C ALA A 76 -4.00 -13.06 -11.63
N GLN A 77 -4.56 -14.24 -11.30
CA GLN A 77 -5.23 -15.10 -12.27
C GLN A 77 -6.45 -14.43 -12.89
N GLU A 78 -7.29 -13.78 -12.07
CA GLU A 78 -8.46 -13.07 -12.57
C GLU A 78 -8.08 -11.94 -13.54
N GLU A 79 -7.05 -11.16 -13.21
CA GLU A 79 -6.56 -10.09 -14.08
C GLU A 79 -5.94 -10.62 -15.38
N VAL A 80 -5.25 -11.76 -15.35
CA VAL A 80 -4.74 -12.42 -16.56
C VAL A 80 -5.89 -12.93 -17.42
N SER A 81 -6.85 -13.65 -16.86
CA SER A 81 -8.02 -14.15 -17.60
C SER A 81 -8.80 -13.03 -18.26
N LYS A 82 -9.04 -11.90 -17.57
CA LYS A 82 -9.67 -10.71 -18.15
C LYS A 82 -8.89 -10.15 -19.34
N ARG A 83 -7.56 -10.15 -19.28
CA ARG A 83 -6.68 -9.67 -20.37
C ARG A 83 -6.69 -10.63 -21.56
N GLU A 84 -6.75 -11.93 -21.32
CA GLU A 84 -6.82 -12.93 -22.38
C GLU A 84 -8.16 -12.90 -23.12
N SER A 85 -9.29 -12.78 -22.41
CA SER A 85 -10.61 -12.61 -23.04
C SER A 85 -10.71 -11.35 -23.90
N LYS A 86 -9.97 -10.29 -23.56
CA LYS A 86 -9.90 -9.05 -24.35
C LYS A 86 -8.98 -9.13 -25.57
N LYS A 87 -8.02 -10.06 -25.60
CA LYS A 87 -7.07 -10.23 -26.71
C LYS A 87 -7.57 -11.18 -27.81
N GLY A 88 -8.55 -12.04 -27.53
CA GLY A 88 -9.13 -12.97 -28.49
C GLY A 88 -10.23 -12.41 -29.40
N GLY A 89 -10.56 -11.11 -29.28
CA GLY A 89 -11.57 -10.43 -30.11
C GLY A 89 -10.94 -9.63 -31.25
N LYS A 90 -10.17 -10.29 -32.11
CA LYS A 90 -9.69 -9.70 -33.37
C LYS A 90 -9.79 -10.70 -34.51
#